data_AF-A0A1H0NFW1-F1
#
_entry.id   AF-A0A1H0NFW1-F1
#
_cell.length_a   1.000
_cell.length_b   1.000
_cell.length_c   1.000
_cell.angle_alpha   90.00
_cell.angle_beta   90.00
_cell.angle_gamma   90.00
#
_symmetry.space_group_name_H-M   'P 1'
#
loop_
_entity.id
_entity.type
_entity.pdbx_description
1 polymer ?
#
loop_
_entity_poly.entity_id
_entity_poly.type
_entity_poly.pdbx_seq_one_letter_code
_entity_poly.pdbx_strand_id
1 'polypeptide(L)'
;MKRRICKKGYDEILSFKNKICNDDRSIEHDFIEVLYKNEFVYPFKDLNYEGYLKYLKCFDDISVIENADVDCIKRICTSIIRIDKFNQGIIAKAFRDGIFEKLIIRIEEIAYTNYRV
;
A
#
# COMPACT_ATOMS: atom_id res chain seq x y z
N MET A 1 1.82 -21.50 1.75
CA MET A 1 0.95 -21.09 2.87
C MET A 1 0.54 -19.64 2.64
N LYS A 2 -0.67 -19.37 2.12
CA LYS A 2 -1.14 -17.98 1.89
C LYS A 2 -1.39 -17.33 3.25
N ARG A 3 -0.54 -16.41 3.68
CA ARG A 3 -0.74 -15.67 4.94
C ARG A 3 -1.95 -14.76 4.78
N ARG A 4 -3.12 -15.18 5.28
CA ARG A 4 -4.28 -14.30 5.46
C ARG A 4 -3.89 -13.21 6.45
N ILE A 5 -4.02 -11.94 6.05
CA ILE A 5 -3.92 -10.82 6.98
C ILE A 5 -5.08 -10.95 7.98
N CYS A 6 -4.79 -10.76 9.27
CA CYS A 6 -5.83 -10.82 10.30
C CYS A 6 -6.73 -9.57 10.24
N LYS A 7 -8.00 -9.71 10.62
CA LYS A 7 -8.98 -8.61 10.61
C LYS A 7 -8.48 -7.32 11.26
N LYS A 8 -7.78 -7.46 12.39
CA LYS A 8 -7.17 -6.33 13.10
C LYS A 8 -6.21 -5.50 12.24
N GLY A 9 -5.44 -6.15 11.37
CA GLY A 9 -4.49 -5.45 10.49
C GLY A 9 -5.17 -4.71 9.35
N TYR A 10 -6.27 -5.26 8.82
CA TYR A 10 -7.14 -4.53 7.89
C TYR A 10 -7.73 -3.29 8.56
N ASP A 11 -8.33 -3.44 9.73
CA ASP A 11 -9.00 -2.34 10.45
C ASP A 11 -8.01 -1.20 10.78
N GLU A 12 -6.78 -1.53 11.17
CA GLU A 12 -5.73 -0.54 11.47
C GLU A 12 -5.35 0.27 10.22
N ILE A 13 -5.21 -0.36 9.05
CA ILE A 13 -4.94 0.33 7.78
C ILE A 13 -6.14 1.19 7.36
N LEU A 14 -7.37 0.65 7.47
CA LEU A 14 -8.59 1.39 7.12
C LEU A 14 -8.79 2.63 7.98
N SER A 15 -8.25 2.66 9.21
CA SER A 15 -8.30 3.84 10.08
C SER A 15 -7.58 5.07 9.50
N PHE A 16 -6.73 4.89 8.47
CA PHE A 16 -6.03 5.97 7.78
C PHE A 16 -6.83 6.58 6.63
N LYS A 17 -7.95 5.98 6.20
CA LYS A 17 -8.75 6.44 5.05
C LYS A 17 -9.06 7.94 5.09
N ASN A 18 -9.46 8.45 6.26
CA ASN A 18 -9.81 9.87 6.45
C ASN A 18 -8.63 10.74 6.91
N LYS A 19 -7.46 10.15 7.14
CA LYS A 19 -6.26 10.83 7.64
C LYS A 19 -5.33 11.23 6.50
N ILE A 20 -5.19 10.37 5.50
CA ILE A 20 -4.28 10.55 4.35
C ILE A 20 -4.61 11.80 3.50
N CYS A 21 -5.84 12.32 3.59
CA CYS A 21 -6.26 13.53 2.88
C CYS A 21 -5.77 14.84 3.51
N ASN A 22 -5.16 14.80 4.71
CA ASN A 22 -4.57 15.98 5.34
C ASN A 22 -3.07 15.99 5.01
N ASP A 23 -2.56 17.14 4.55
CA ASP A 23 -1.18 17.38 4.09
C ASP A 23 -0.15 17.36 5.26
N ASP A 24 -0.32 16.44 6.21
CA ASP A 24 0.43 16.31 7.45
C ASP A 24 1.47 15.19 7.33
N ARG A 25 2.75 15.58 7.36
CA ARG A 25 3.89 14.66 7.24
C ARG A 25 3.98 13.64 8.38
N SER A 26 3.36 13.87 9.54
CA SER A 26 3.35 12.84 10.59
C SER A 26 2.52 11.62 10.18
N ILE A 27 1.53 11.80 9.30
CA ILE A 27 0.66 10.74 8.80
C ILE A 27 1.43 9.80 7.87
N GLU A 28 2.39 10.31 7.09
CA GLU A 28 3.23 9.48 6.21
C GLU A 28 3.98 8.42 7.01
N HIS A 29 4.63 8.85 8.09
CA HIS A 29 5.42 7.98 8.94
C HIS A 29 4.55 6.92 9.63
N ASP A 30 3.48 7.35 10.31
CA ASP A 30 2.57 6.45 11.02
C ASP A 30 1.95 5.40 10.08
N PHE A 31 1.59 5.82 8.87
CA PHE A 31 1.02 4.91 7.89
C PHE A 31 2.02 3.86 7.43
N ILE A 32 3.27 4.25 7.14
CA ILE A 32 4.33 3.32 6.74
C ILE A 32 4.62 2.31 7.86
N GLU A 33 4.68 2.76 9.11
CA GLU A 33 4.84 1.86 10.25
C GLU A 33 3.72 0.83 10.33
N VAL A 34 2.48 1.24 10.12
CA VAL A 34 1.32 0.33 10.08
C VAL A 34 1.42 -0.67 8.93
N LEU A 35 1.90 -0.26 7.76
CA LEU A 35 2.13 -1.18 6.63
C LEU A 35 3.22 -2.22 6.96
N TYR A 36 4.31 -1.82 7.63
CA TYR A 36 5.34 -2.75 8.09
C TYR A 36 4.80 -3.72 9.15
N LYS A 37 4.15 -3.18 10.17
CA LYS A 37 3.57 -3.94 11.29
C LYS A 37 2.59 -5.01 10.82
N ASN A 38 1.81 -4.71 9.78
CA ASN A 38 0.77 -5.61 9.25
C ASN A 38 1.24 -6.44 8.04
N GLU A 39 2.56 -6.54 7.81
CA GLU A 39 3.17 -7.32 6.73
C GLU A 39 2.66 -6.95 5.32
N PHE A 40 2.34 -5.66 5.10
CA PHE A 40 2.03 -5.11 3.78
C PHE A 40 3.27 -4.71 2.99
N VAL A 41 4.44 -4.69 3.65
CA VAL A 41 5.73 -4.44 3.03
C VAL A 41 6.56 -5.72 3.11
N TYR A 42 6.97 -6.25 1.97
CA TYR A 42 7.81 -7.44 1.92
C TYR A 42 9.22 -7.15 2.48
N PRO A 43 9.80 -8.10 3.24
CA PRO A 43 11.20 -8.06 3.58
C PRO A 43 12.07 -8.12 2.31
N PHE A 44 13.30 -7.63 2.43
CA PHE A 44 14.24 -7.17 1.38
C PHE A 44 14.60 -8.15 0.23
N LYS A 45 14.01 -9.34 0.13
CA LYS A 45 14.55 -10.42 -0.73
C LYS A 45 13.86 -10.67 -2.07
N ASP A 46 12.64 -10.18 -2.29
CA ASP A 46 11.80 -10.75 -3.37
C ASP A 46 11.64 -9.89 -4.64
N LEU A 47 12.24 -8.69 -4.71
CA LEU A 47 12.13 -7.80 -5.88
C LEU A 47 13.45 -7.08 -6.15
N ASN A 48 13.92 -7.14 -7.40
CA ASN A 48 15.00 -6.30 -7.91
C ASN A 48 14.45 -4.93 -8.37
N TYR A 49 15.32 -4.00 -8.77
CA TYR A 49 14.94 -2.65 -9.19
C TYR A 49 13.84 -2.64 -10.28
N GLU A 50 14.00 -3.45 -11.33
CA GLU A 50 13.01 -3.60 -12.40
C GLU A 50 11.67 -4.16 -11.89
N GLY A 51 11.73 -5.09 -10.95
CA GLY A 51 10.58 -5.62 -10.24
C GLY A 51 9.81 -4.54 -9.49
N TYR A 52 10.50 -3.54 -8.91
CA TYR A 52 9.83 -2.40 -8.28
C TYR A 52 9.14 -1.51 -9.31
N LEU A 53 9.83 -1.14 -10.40
CA LEU A 53 9.28 -0.27 -11.45
C LEU A 53 7.99 -0.80 -12.06
N LYS A 54 7.86 -2.13 -12.22
CA LYS A 54 6.64 -2.75 -12.74
C LYS A 54 5.39 -2.34 -11.96
N TYR A 55 5.48 -2.26 -10.63
CA TYR A 55 4.35 -1.94 -9.77
C TYR A 55 4.17 -0.43 -9.55
N LEU A 56 5.17 0.39 -9.90
CA LEU A 56 5.03 1.85 -9.91
C LEU A 56 4.20 2.36 -11.09
N LYS A 57 3.85 1.50 -12.06
CA LYS A 57 2.87 1.85 -13.10
C LYS A 57 1.53 2.32 -12.54
N CYS A 58 1.22 2.03 -11.28
CA CYS A 58 0.02 2.55 -10.61
C CYS A 58 -0.04 4.08 -10.53
N PHE A 59 1.11 4.77 -10.66
CA PHE A 59 1.14 6.23 -10.76
C PHE A 59 0.59 6.75 -12.09
N ASP A 60 0.68 5.94 -13.16
CA ASP A 60 0.23 6.31 -14.51
C ASP A 60 -1.12 5.66 -14.86
N ASP A 61 -1.39 4.47 -14.33
CA ASP A 61 -2.57 3.65 -14.61
C ASP A 61 -3.17 3.12 -13.32
N ILE A 62 -4.31 3.69 -12.92
CA ILE A 62 -4.96 3.33 -11.67
C ILE A 62 -5.62 1.95 -11.69
N SER A 63 -5.91 1.40 -12.87
CA SER A 63 -6.52 0.07 -13.01
C SER A 63 -5.64 -1.02 -12.39
N VAL A 64 -4.33 -0.75 -12.26
CA VAL A 64 -3.36 -1.60 -11.55
C VAL A 64 -3.77 -1.80 -10.09
N ILE A 65 -4.33 -0.78 -9.42
CA ILE A 65 -4.80 -0.85 -8.03
C ILE A 65 -6.20 -1.46 -7.98
N GLU A 66 -7.11 -1.02 -8.84
CA GLU A 66 -8.52 -1.47 -8.84
C GLU A 66 -8.65 -3.00 -9.03
N ASN A 67 -7.77 -3.58 -9.84
CA ASN A 67 -7.73 -5.02 -10.09
C ASN A 67 -6.76 -5.79 -9.19
N ALA A 68 -6.05 -5.10 -8.28
CA ALA A 68 -5.06 -5.74 -7.42
C ALA A 68 -5.71 -6.72 -6.45
N ASP A 69 -5.10 -7.88 -6.28
CA ASP A 69 -5.32 -8.72 -5.11
C ASP A 69 -4.41 -8.27 -3.95
N VAL A 70 -4.57 -8.91 -2.78
CA VAL A 70 -3.76 -8.59 -1.60
C VAL A 70 -2.27 -8.67 -1.90
N ASP A 71 -1.81 -9.71 -2.58
CA ASP A 71 -0.39 -9.90 -2.86
C ASP A 71 0.16 -8.81 -3.79
N CYS A 72 -0.62 -8.38 -4.77
CA CYS A 72 -0.31 -7.26 -5.65
C CYS A 72 -0.24 -5.94 -4.86
N ILE A 73 -1.20 -5.67 -3.97
CA ILE A 73 -1.17 -4.49 -3.08
C ILE A 73 0.10 -4.47 -2.24
N LYS A 74 0.48 -5.61 -1.65
CA LYS A 74 1.74 -5.71 -0.89
C LYS A 74 2.96 -5.37 -1.75
N ARG A 75 2.98 -5.82 -3.01
CA ARG A 75 4.05 -5.50 -3.97
C ARG A 75 4.07 -4.01 -4.31
N ILE A 76 2.92 -3.38 -4.52
CA ILE A 76 2.81 -1.93 -4.77
C ILE A 76 3.35 -1.15 -3.55
N CYS A 77 2.85 -1.43 -2.34
CA CYS A 77 3.33 -0.78 -1.12
C CYS A 77 4.84 -0.96 -0.94
N THR A 78 5.33 -2.17 -1.17
CA THR A 78 6.76 -2.46 -1.12
C THR A 78 7.53 -1.64 -2.15
N SER A 79 7.08 -1.60 -3.41
CA SER A 79 7.75 -0.84 -4.47
C SER A 79 7.84 0.65 -4.14
N ILE A 80 6.75 1.27 -3.69
CA ILE A 80 6.71 2.69 -3.34
C ILE A 80 7.69 3.00 -2.20
N ILE A 81 7.66 2.22 -1.12
CA ILE A 81 8.52 2.47 0.05
C ILE A 81 9.99 2.18 -0.27
N ARG A 82 10.27 1.18 -1.11
CA ARG A 82 11.64 0.79 -1.46
C ARG A 82 12.27 1.75 -2.45
N ILE A 83 11.52 2.17 -3.47
CA ILE A 83 12.07 3.07 -4.49
C ILE A 83 12.37 4.45 -3.91
N ASP A 84 11.65 4.87 -2.87
CA ASP A 84 11.91 6.15 -2.19
C ASP A 84 13.34 6.27 -1.65
N LYS A 85 13.98 5.14 -1.30
CA LYS A 85 15.40 5.09 -0.92
C LYS A 85 16.36 5.46 -2.05
N PHE A 86 15.94 5.26 -3.30
CA PHE A 86 16.73 5.52 -4.50
C PHE A 86 16.28 6.80 -5.23
N ASN A 87 15.01 7.15 -5.10
CA ASN A 87 14.39 8.33 -5.68
C ASN A 87 13.51 9.00 -4.61
N GLN A 88 14.10 9.96 -3.89
CA GLN A 88 13.46 10.59 -2.74
C GLN A 88 12.17 11.32 -3.15
N GLY A 89 11.14 11.21 -2.32
CA GLY A 89 9.87 11.91 -2.50
C GLY A 89 8.80 11.10 -3.25
N ILE A 90 9.07 9.83 -3.56
CA ILE A 90 8.06 8.93 -4.13
C ILE A 90 6.96 8.62 -3.11
N ILE A 91 7.30 8.51 -1.82
CA ILE A 91 6.29 8.36 -0.77
C ILE A 91 5.39 9.60 -0.73
N ALA A 92 5.96 10.79 -0.61
CA ALA A 92 5.21 12.04 -0.61
C ALA A 92 4.37 12.22 -1.90
N LYS A 93 4.88 11.76 -3.04
CA LYS A 93 4.13 11.71 -4.30
C LYS A 93 2.95 10.74 -4.21
N ALA A 94 3.13 9.54 -3.67
CA ALA A 94 2.06 8.56 -3.49
C ALA A 94 0.92 9.07 -2.59
N PHE A 95 1.26 9.85 -1.56
CA PHE A 95 0.27 10.56 -0.73
C PHE A 95 -0.47 11.61 -1.55
N ARG A 96 0.26 12.53 -2.20
CA ARG A 96 -0.29 13.63 -2.98
C ARG A 96 -1.17 13.19 -4.15
N ASP A 97 -0.75 12.15 -4.86
CA ASP A 97 -1.47 11.62 -6.03
C ASP A 97 -2.64 10.69 -5.62
N GLY A 98 -2.89 10.51 -4.32
CA GLY A 98 -3.97 9.69 -3.78
C GLY A 98 -3.77 8.18 -3.99
N ILE A 99 -2.54 7.73 -4.27
CA ILE A 99 -2.24 6.31 -4.50
C ILE A 99 -2.53 5.49 -3.24
N PHE A 100 -2.12 5.98 -2.06
CA PHE A 100 -2.37 5.27 -0.80
C PHE A 100 -3.85 5.27 -0.41
N GLU A 101 -4.58 6.34 -0.68
CA GLU A 101 -6.05 6.37 -0.48
C GLU A 101 -6.74 5.27 -1.31
N LYS A 102 -6.38 5.17 -2.59
CA LYS A 102 -6.95 4.15 -3.49
C LYS A 102 -6.54 2.73 -3.10
N LEU A 103 -5.33 2.53 -2.60
CA LEU A 103 -4.92 1.25 -2.00
C LEU A 103 -5.78 0.90 -0.79
N ILE A 104 -6.06 1.86 0.10
CA ILE A 104 -6.93 1.64 1.27
C ILE A 104 -8.36 1.28 0.83
N ILE A 105 -8.92 1.97 -0.15
CA ILE A 105 -10.25 1.65 -0.71
C ILE A 105 -10.25 0.22 -1.26
N ARG A 106 -9.23 -0.16 -2.03
CA ARG A 106 -9.15 -1.52 -2.57
C ARG A 106 -9.02 -2.59 -1.48
N ILE A 107 -8.26 -2.30 -0.44
CA ILE A 107 -8.12 -3.16 0.76
C ILE A 107 -9.48 -3.36 1.43
N GLU A 108 -10.29 -2.30 1.54
CA GLU A 108 -11.65 -2.33 2.09
C GLU A 108 -12.58 -3.23 1.27
N GLU A 109 -12.57 -3.11 -0.06
CA GLU A 109 -13.36 -3.95 -0.96
C GLU A 109 -13.03 -5.43 -0.79
N ILE A 110 -11.74 -5.77 -0.78
CA ILE A 110 -11.26 -7.14 -0.59
C ILE A 110 -11.67 -7.68 0.79
N ALA A 111 -11.53 -6.85 1.83
CA ALA A 111 -11.97 -7.19 3.17
C ALA A 111 -13.48 -7.49 3.19
N TYR A 112 -14.29 -6.61 2.60
CA TYR A 112 -15.74 -6.75 2.55
C TYR A 112 -16.19 -8.03 1.84
N THR A 113 -15.54 -8.39 0.72
CA THR A 113 -15.80 -9.65 0.02
C THR A 113 -15.44 -10.87 0.88
N ASN A 114 -14.34 -10.82 1.63
CA ASN A 114 -13.87 -11.94 2.44
C ASN A 114 -14.66 -12.13 3.76
N TYR A 115 -15.30 -11.08 4.29
CA TYR A 115 -16.08 -11.15 5.54
C TYR A 115 -17.58 -11.42 5.32
N ARG A 116 -18.05 -11.50 4.07
CA ARG A 116 -19.43 -11.87 3.70
C ARG A 116 -19.64 -13.37 3.45
N VAL A 117 -18.74 -14.23 3.94
CA VAL A 117 -18.88 -15.70 3.92
C VAL A 117 -19.01 -16.23 5.34
#